data_AF-A0A1M6EF65-F1
#
_entry.id   AF-A0A1M6EF65-F1
#
_cell.length_a   1.000
_cell.length_b   1.000
_cell.length_c   1.000
_cell.angle_alpha   90.00
_cell.angle_beta   90.00
_cell.angle_gamma   90.00
#
_symmetry.space_group_name_H-M   'P 1'
#
loop_
_entity.id
_entity.type
_entity.pdbx_description
1 polymer ?
#
loop_
_entity_poly.entity_id
_entity_poly.type
_entity_poly.pdbx_seq_one_letter_code
_entity_poly.pdbx_strand_id
1 'polypeptide(L)'
;MSRTRVHLNGACTERRWKSRWYPGDPGRISAARGDLRQDLSFLPGVGEDIEDSLTLCLSEMFTGALARASWAGRGIIVFRSLSLRRRGLSQRVLRLSVGERESAEALPVPPVRDGVEQTEGAGLTLISHFADRWGSRRIGAREEEWTYLVWAEFDLDPPSR
;
A
#
# COMPACT_ATOMS: atom_id res chain seq x y z
N MET A 1 38.93 7.79 31.90
CA MET A 1 37.92 8.77 31.41
C MET A 1 37.10 8.10 30.32
N SER A 2 36.01 7.42 30.67
CA SER A 2 35.17 6.69 29.72
C SER A 2 34.01 7.58 29.28
N ARG A 3 33.99 7.96 28.00
CA ARG A 3 32.86 8.68 27.39
C ARG A 3 31.73 7.69 27.13
N THR A 4 30.71 7.72 27.98
CA THR A 4 29.44 7.04 27.75
C THR A 4 28.78 7.63 26.50
N ARG A 5 28.74 6.88 25.40
CA ARG A 5 27.87 7.20 24.27
C ARG A 5 26.43 7.02 24.73
N VAL A 6 25.77 8.12 25.06
CA VAL A 6 24.32 8.18 25.21
C VAL A 6 23.73 7.82 23.84
N HIS A 7 23.23 6.60 23.68
CA HIS A 7 22.28 6.31 22.62
C HIS A 7 21.03 7.14 22.93
N LEU A 8 20.92 8.31 22.30
CA LEU A 8 19.66 9.03 22.24
C LEU A 8 18.68 8.10 21.51
N ASN A 9 17.80 7.46 22.27
CA ASN A 9 16.60 6.82 21.75
C ASN A 9 15.81 7.89 21.01
N GLY A 10 16.08 8.05 19.71
CA GLY A 10 15.38 9.03 18.88
C GLY A 10 13.90 8.72 18.89
N ALA A 11 13.09 9.70 19.28
CA ALA A 11 11.64 9.56 19.30
C ALA A 11 11.14 9.05 17.93
N CYS A 12 10.41 7.95 17.94
CA CYS A 12 9.71 7.43 16.78
C CYS A 12 8.30 8.03 16.77
N THR A 13 7.98 8.80 15.73
CA THR A 13 6.62 9.36 15.55
C THR A 13 6.00 8.77 14.30
N GLU A 14 4.69 8.56 14.31
CA GLU A 14 3.94 8.08 13.14
C GLU A 14 2.75 9.01 12.87
N ARG A 15 2.70 9.55 11.66
CA ARG A 15 1.52 10.23 11.10
C ARG A 15 0.77 9.22 10.23
N ARG A 16 -0.53 9.08 10.43
CA ARG A 16 -1.40 8.24 9.57
C ARG A 16 -2.43 9.12 8.88
N TRP A 17 -2.62 8.91 7.59
CA TRP A 17 -3.74 9.50 6.86
C TRP A 17 -5.00 8.69 7.13
N LYS A 18 -6.17 9.30 6.96
CA LYS A 18 -7.44 8.57 7.00
C LYS A 18 -7.44 7.52 5.89
N SER A 19 -7.71 6.27 6.23
CA SER A 19 -7.86 5.21 5.23
C SER A 19 -9.01 5.55 4.27
N ARG A 20 -8.78 5.31 2.98
CA ARG A 20 -9.78 5.48 1.94
C ARG A 20 -10.27 4.12 1.46
N TRP A 21 -11.53 4.04 1.07
CA TRP A 21 -12.22 2.81 0.71
C TRP A 21 -12.84 2.97 -0.67
N TYR A 22 -12.72 1.93 -1.48
CA TYR A 22 -13.10 1.92 -2.89
C TYR A 22 -13.90 0.65 -3.17
N PRO A 23 -15.00 0.73 -3.93
CA PRO A 23 -15.60 -0.46 -4.51
C PRO A 23 -14.56 -1.29 -5.28
N GLY A 24 -14.68 -2.61 -5.23
CA GLY A 24 -13.85 -3.56 -5.99
C GLY A 24 -14.13 -3.52 -7.49
N ASP A 25 -13.80 -2.39 -8.13
CA ASP A 25 -14.06 -2.10 -9.54
C ASP A 25 -12.77 -1.54 -10.18
N PRO A 26 -12.31 -2.07 -11.32
CA PRO A 26 -11.16 -1.54 -12.07
C PRO A 26 -11.24 -0.03 -12.35
N GLY A 27 -12.45 0.52 -12.56
CA GLY A 27 -12.67 1.95 -12.78
C GLY A 27 -12.28 2.83 -11.58
N ARG A 28 -12.13 2.24 -10.38
CA ARG A 28 -11.73 2.95 -9.15
C ARG A 28 -10.23 3.10 -8.99
N ILE A 29 -9.40 2.42 -9.79
CA ILE A 29 -7.94 2.56 -9.73
C ILE A 29 -7.53 4.00 -10.07
N SER A 30 -8.15 4.63 -11.08
CA SER A 30 -7.85 6.02 -11.44
C SER A 30 -8.18 6.99 -10.29
N ALA A 31 -9.32 6.79 -9.62
CA ALA A 31 -9.69 7.57 -8.45
C ALA A 31 -8.71 7.36 -7.28
N ALA A 32 -8.31 6.12 -7.03
CA ALA A 32 -7.35 5.80 -5.98
C ALA A 32 -5.99 6.46 -6.21
N ARG A 33 -5.52 6.53 -7.47
CA ARG A 33 -4.31 7.28 -7.85
C ARG A 33 -4.47 8.78 -7.60
N GLY A 34 -5.58 9.37 -8.04
CA GLY A 34 -5.86 10.80 -7.83
C GLY A 34 -5.86 11.18 -6.33
N ASP A 35 -6.55 10.37 -5.52
CA ASP A 35 -6.54 10.53 -4.06
C ASP A 35 -5.15 10.39 -3.46
N LEU A 36 -4.33 9.46 -3.95
CA LEU A 36 -2.97 9.27 -3.46
C LEU A 36 -2.09 10.49 -3.78
N ARG A 37 -2.11 10.98 -5.02
CA ARG A 37 -1.37 12.19 -5.41
C ARG A 37 -1.79 13.39 -4.58
N GLN A 38 -3.09 13.56 -4.34
CA GLN A 38 -3.60 14.60 -3.46
C GLN A 38 -3.07 14.43 -2.01
N ASP A 39 -3.04 13.20 -1.47
CA ASP A 39 -2.51 12.97 -0.13
C ASP A 39 -0.99 13.24 -0.04
N LEU A 40 -0.25 12.99 -1.14
CA LEU A 40 1.20 13.22 -1.28
C LEU A 40 1.55 14.69 -1.51
N SER A 41 0.70 15.48 -2.19
CA SER A 41 0.96 16.91 -2.42
C SER A 41 1.06 17.73 -1.12
N PHE A 42 0.56 17.19 -0.01
CA PHE A 42 0.68 17.78 1.33
C PHE A 42 1.92 17.30 2.10
N LEU A 43 2.82 16.50 1.48
CA LEU A 43 3.96 15.89 2.13
C LEU A 43 5.29 16.44 1.56
N PRO A 44 6.01 17.30 2.32
CA PRO A 44 7.27 17.85 1.85
C PRO A 44 8.39 16.81 1.76
N GLY A 45 9.10 16.82 0.63
CA GLY A 45 10.22 15.92 0.33
C GLY A 45 9.80 14.58 -0.26
N VAL A 46 8.59 14.49 -0.81
CA VAL A 46 8.27 13.47 -1.82
C VAL A 46 8.64 14.06 -3.18
N GLY A 47 9.66 13.51 -3.83
CA GLY A 47 10.01 13.85 -5.20
C GLY A 47 9.07 13.17 -6.20
N GLU A 48 9.07 13.66 -7.44
CA GLU A 48 8.26 13.13 -8.55
C GLU A 48 8.47 11.61 -8.74
N ASP A 49 9.72 11.15 -8.72
CA ASP A 49 10.06 9.73 -8.87
C ASP A 49 9.42 8.84 -7.78
N ILE A 50 9.37 9.31 -6.53
CA ILE A 50 8.74 8.58 -5.42
C ILE A 50 7.21 8.61 -5.57
N GLU A 51 6.64 9.73 -5.98
CA GLU A 51 5.20 9.84 -6.25
C GLU A 51 4.76 8.87 -7.36
N ASP A 52 5.51 8.81 -8.46
CA ASP A 52 5.23 7.89 -9.56
C ASP A 52 5.40 6.43 -9.13
N SER A 53 6.47 6.12 -8.40
CA SER A 53 6.73 4.80 -7.83
C SER A 53 5.59 4.32 -6.91
N LEU A 54 5.11 5.20 -6.02
CA LEU A 54 3.96 4.95 -5.14
C LEU A 54 2.68 4.74 -5.93
N THR A 55 2.48 5.53 -6.98
CA THR A 55 1.28 5.48 -7.83
C THR A 55 1.21 4.18 -8.64
N LEU A 56 2.36 3.73 -9.17
CA LEU A 56 2.48 2.43 -9.83
C LEU A 56 2.27 1.29 -8.84
N CYS A 57 2.93 1.31 -7.69
CA CYS A 57 2.73 0.34 -6.61
C CYS A 57 1.27 0.24 -6.17
N LEU A 58 0.58 1.37 -6.01
CA LEU A 58 -0.85 1.40 -5.69
C LEU A 58 -1.67 0.69 -6.77
N SER A 59 -1.38 0.97 -8.05
CA SER A 59 -2.12 0.38 -9.17
C SER A 59 -1.95 -1.14 -9.20
N GLU A 60 -0.73 -1.64 -8.99
CA GLU A 60 -0.44 -3.07 -8.95
C GLU A 60 -1.08 -3.75 -7.74
N MET A 61 -0.99 -3.16 -6.55
CA MET A 61 -1.63 -3.71 -5.35
C MET A 61 -3.15 -3.78 -5.49
N PHE A 62 -3.77 -2.74 -6.05
CA PHE A 62 -5.21 -2.70 -6.29
C PHE A 62 -5.61 -3.72 -7.37
N THR A 63 -4.87 -3.81 -8.46
CA THR A 63 -5.12 -4.82 -9.52
C THR A 63 -5.00 -6.23 -8.97
N GLY A 64 -3.99 -6.49 -8.14
CA GLY A 64 -3.83 -7.76 -7.45
C GLY A 64 -4.99 -8.10 -6.51
N ALA A 65 -5.62 -7.09 -5.89
CA ALA A 65 -6.84 -7.26 -5.10
C ALA A 65 -8.03 -7.72 -5.93
N LEU A 66 -8.26 -7.03 -7.04
CA LEU A 66 -9.34 -7.37 -7.97
C LEU A 66 -9.16 -8.77 -8.58
N ALA A 67 -7.92 -9.13 -8.95
CA ALA A 67 -7.61 -10.45 -9.49
C ALA A 67 -7.94 -11.57 -8.48
N ARG A 68 -7.51 -11.42 -7.22
CA ARG A 68 -7.81 -12.39 -6.15
C ARG A 68 -9.29 -12.49 -5.85
N ALA A 69 -10.01 -11.36 -5.84
CA ALA A 69 -11.47 -11.35 -5.69
C ALA A 69 -12.17 -12.09 -6.85
N SER A 70 -11.73 -11.84 -8.09
CA SER A 70 -12.24 -12.52 -9.27
C SER A 70 -12.03 -14.03 -9.20
N TRP A 71 -10.83 -14.52 -8.88
CA TRP A 71 -10.59 -15.96 -8.74
C TRP A 71 -11.48 -16.62 -7.68
N ALA A 72 -11.76 -15.90 -6.60
CA ALA A 72 -12.62 -16.40 -5.54
C ALA A 72 -14.12 -16.22 -5.81
N GLY A 73 -14.51 -15.56 -6.90
CA GLY A 73 -15.91 -15.29 -7.23
C GLY A 73 -16.59 -14.30 -6.29
N ARG A 74 -15.84 -13.37 -5.67
CA ARG A 74 -16.30 -12.53 -4.57
C ARG A 74 -16.35 -11.05 -4.91
N GLY A 75 -17.33 -10.36 -4.35
CA GLY A 75 -17.38 -8.90 -4.31
C GLY A 75 -16.53 -8.38 -3.16
N ILE A 76 -15.71 -7.36 -3.41
CA ILE A 76 -14.82 -6.79 -2.39
C ILE A 76 -14.94 -5.28 -2.27
N ILE A 77 -14.52 -4.75 -1.13
CA ILE A 77 -14.12 -3.36 -0.97
C ILE A 77 -12.61 -3.33 -0.75
N VAL A 78 -11.93 -2.51 -1.53
CA VAL A 78 -10.49 -2.25 -1.38
C VAL A 78 -10.31 -1.05 -0.48
N PHE A 79 -9.43 -1.14 0.51
CA PHE A 79 -8.98 0.01 1.28
C PHE A 79 -7.51 0.29 1.03
N ARG A 80 -7.16 1.56 1.15
CA ARG A 80 -5.80 2.06 1.05
C ARG A 80 -5.48 2.94 2.26
N SER A 81 -4.39 2.65 2.93
CA SER A 81 -3.83 3.47 4.00
C SER A 81 -2.44 3.97 3.65
N LEU A 82 -2.10 5.12 4.21
CA LEU A 82 -0.80 5.76 4.07
C LEU A 82 -0.32 6.15 5.48
N SER A 83 0.93 5.84 5.82
CA SER A 83 1.55 6.31 7.06
C SER A 83 2.98 6.77 6.84
N LEU A 84 3.40 7.79 7.59
CA LEU A 84 4.74 8.32 7.60
C LEU A 84 5.33 8.10 8.98
N ARG A 85 6.35 7.26 9.05
CA ARG A 85 7.15 7.04 10.26
C ARG A 85 8.38 7.93 10.21
N ARG A 86 8.69 8.59 11.31
CA ARG A 86 9.91 9.39 11.45
C ARG A 86 10.71 8.85 12.61
N ARG A 87 11.99 8.58 12.39
CA ARG A 87 12.93 8.12 13.41
C ARG A 87 14.10 9.10 13.48
N GLY A 88 14.20 9.83 14.60
CA GLY A 88 15.18 10.90 14.72
C GLY A 88 14.93 12.04 13.73
N LEU A 89 15.98 12.78 13.39
CA LEU A 89 15.87 14.02 12.59
C LEU A 89 15.86 13.79 11.07
N SER A 90 16.35 12.66 10.59
CA SER A 90 16.61 12.44 9.17
C SER A 90 15.84 11.26 8.56
N GLN A 91 15.53 10.22 9.32
CA GLN A 91 14.89 9.03 8.74
C GLN A 91 13.38 9.22 8.66
N ARG A 92 12.85 9.11 7.44
CA ARG A 92 11.43 9.20 7.14
C ARG A 92 11.06 8.02 6.25
N VAL A 93 10.11 7.21 6.69
CA VAL A 93 9.63 6.04 5.94
C VAL A 93 8.16 6.23 5.65
N LEU A 94 7.82 6.30 4.38
CA LEU A 94 6.45 6.35 3.91
C LEU A 94 5.98 4.93 3.61
N ARG A 95 4.89 4.49 4.23
CA ARG A 95 4.29 3.18 3.99
C ARG A 95 2.94 3.35 3.30
N LEU A 96 2.84 2.78 2.11
CA LEU A 96 1.58 2.51 1.42
C LEU A 96 1.09 1.12 1.84
N SER A 97 -0.19 0.97 2.12
CA SER A 97 -0.79 -0.35 2.31
C SER A 97 -2.16 -0.42 1.64
N VAL A 98 -2.40 -1.53 0.95
CA VAL A 98 -3.66 -1.81 0.25
C VAL A 98 -4.14 -3.16 0.72
N GLY A 99 -5.39 -3.23 1.11
CA GLY A 99 -6.01 -4.52 1.40
C GLY A 99 -7.44 -4.55 0.93
N GLU A 100 -8.02 -5.73 0.98
CA GLU A 100 -9.41 -5.94 0.63
C GLU A 100 -10.14 -6.73 1.70
N ARG A 101 -11.45 -6.54 1.75
CA ARG A 101 -12.34 -7.43 2.48
C ARG A 101 -13.55 -7.74 1.61
N GLU A 102 -14.13 -8.90 1.86
CA GLU A 102 -15.41 -9.26 1.25
C GLU A 102 -16.49 -8.26 1.65
N SER A 103 -17.37 -7.96 0.70
CA SER A 103 -18.51 -7.07 0.92
C SER A 103 -19.75 -7.65 0.29
N ALA A 104 -20.77 -7.92 1.11
CA ALA A 104 -22.06 -8.40 0.65
C ALA A 104 -22.79 -7.37 -0.25
N GLU A 105 -22.44 -6.09 -0.15
CA GLU A 105 -22.97 -5.01 -0.99
C GLU A 105 -22.26 -4.93 -2.36
N ALA A 106 -21.07 -5.53 -2.48
CA ALA A 106 -20.35 -5.58 -3.75
C ALA A 106 -20.87 -6.79 -4.55
N LEU A 107 -21.21 -6.56 -5.81
CA LEU A 107 -21.65 -7.64 -6.69
C LEU A 107 -20.52 -8.67 -6.85
N PRO A 108 -20.80 -9.97 -6.69
CA PRO A 108 -19.81 -11.01 -6.92
C PRO A 108 -19.36 -10.96 -8.39
N VAL A 109 -18.05 -11.05 -8.59
CA VAL A 109 -17.46 -11.12 -9.93
C VAL A 109 -17.47 -12.58 -10.38
N PRO A 110 -17.87 -12.91 -11.61
CA PRO A 110 -17.79 -14.28 -12.12
C PRO A 110 -16.36 -14.83 -12.00
N PRO A 111 -16.17 -16.07 -11.50
CA PRO A 111 -14.85 -16.64 -11.35
C PRO A 111 -14.20 -16.90 -12.72
N VAL A 112 -13.04 -16.30 -12.96
CA VAL A 112 -12.23 -16.58 -14.15
C VAL A 112 -11.40 -17.84 -13.86
N ARG A 113 -11.77 -18.97 -14.47
CA ARG A 113 -11.15 -20.28 -14.21
C ARG A 113 -10.19 -20.79 -15.29
N ASP A 114 -10.16 -20.21 -16.49
CA ASP A 114 -9.38 -20.76 -17.61
C ASP A 114 -8.58 -19.69 -18.40
N GLY A 115 -7.33 -20.02 -18.72
CA GLY A 115 -6.63 -19.53 -19.92
C GLY A 115 -5.84 -18.22 -19.84
N VAL A 116 -5.88 -17.47 -18.73
CA VAL A 116 -4.96 -16.34 -18.56
C VAL A 116 -3.68 -16.88 -17.94
N GLU A 117 -2.68 -17.07 -18.79
CA GLU A 117 -1.31 -17.34 -18.36
C GLU A 117 -0.97 -16.37 -17.24
N GLN A 118 -0.59 -16.94 -16.09
CA GLN A 118 -0.48 -16.25 -14.83
C GLN A 118 0.43 -15.02 -14.95
N THR A 119 -0.14 -13.82 -14.94
CA THR A 119 0.56 -12.61 -14.48
C THR A 119 0.76 -12.65 -12.95
N GLU A 120 0.69 -13.84 -12.32
CA GLU A 120 1.07 -14.05 -10.93
C GLU A 120 2.56 -13.74 -10.82
N GLY A 121 2.86 -12.60 -10.19
CA GLY A 121 4.23 -12.19 -9.90
C GLY A 121 4.69 -10.94 -10.63
N ALA A 122 4.13 -10.56 -11.80
CA ALA A 122 4.61 -9.34 -12.49
C ALA A 122 4.34 -8.06 -11.67
N GLY A 123 3.16 -7.96 -11.06
CA GLY A 123 2.84 -6.84 -10.16
C GLY A 123 3.68 -6.85 -8.88
N LEU A 124 4.06 -8.02 -8.38
CA LEU A 124 4.98 -8.14 -7.23
C LEU A 124 6.41 -7.79 -7.61
N THR A 125 6.84 -8.09 -8.83
CA THR A 125 8.14 -7.68 -9.39
C THR A 125 8.21 -6.17 -9.50
N LEU A 126 7.14 -5.51 -9.96
CA LEU A 126 7.09 -4.04 -10.02
C LEU A 126 7.17 -3.43 -8.62
N ILE A 127 6.41 -3.95 -7.65
CA ILE A 127 6.51 -3.51 -6.25
C ILE A 127 7.93 -3.75 -5.70
N SER A 128 8.54 -4.89 -6.01
CA SER A 128 9.92 -5.22 -5.60
C SER A 128 10.98 -4.31 -6.22
N HIS A 129 10.71 -3.77 -7.41
CA HIS A 129 11.62 -2.86 -8.09
C HIS A 129 11.62 -1.46 -7.46
N PHE A 130 10.44 -0.97 -7.06
CA PHE A 130 10.28 0.41 -6.59
C PHE A 130 10.33 0.57 -5.07
N ALA A 131 9.90 -0.43 -4.30
CA ALA A 131 9.83 -0.32 -2.85
C ALA A 131 11.15 -0.75 -2.19
N ASP A 132 11.62 0.01 -1.19
CA ASP A 132 12.78 -0.38 -0.39
C ASP A 132 12.49 -1.65 0.41
N ARG A 133 11.25 -1.75 0.91
CA ARG A 133 10.75 -2.90 1.66
C ARG A 133 9.29 -3.11 1.31
N TRP A 134 8.88 -4.36 1.14
CA TRP A 134 7.47 -4.68 0.93
C TRP A 134 7.13 -6.04 1.53
N GLY A 135 5.85 -6.34 1.62
CA GLY A 135 5.38 -7.65 1.99
C GLY A 135 3.87 -7.76 1.94
N SER A 136 3.38 -8.95 2.27
CA SER A 136 1.96 -9.20 2.42
C SER A 136 1.63 -9.82 3.77
N ARG A 137 0.38 -9.67 4.20
CA ARG A 137 -0.13 -10.27 5.43
C ARG A 137 -1.61 -10.58 5.27
N ARG A 138 -2.03 -11.75 5.76
CA ARG A 138 -3.44 -12.05 6.01
C ARG A 138 -3.80 -11.53 7.40
N ILE A 139 -4.82 -10.68 7.47
CA ILE A 139 -5.29 -10.02 8.69
C ILE A 139 -6.73 -10.45 8.95
N GLY A 140 -6.98 -11.10 10.08
CA GLY A 140 -8.29 -11.59 10.48
C GLY A 140 -8.14 -12.77 11.43
N ALA A 141 -9.09 -12.96 12.34
CA ALA A 141 -9.03 -14.07 13.30
C ALA A 141 -9.50 -15.39 12.67
N ARG A 142 -10.38 -15.30 11.66
CA ARG A 142 -10.97 -16.44 10.95
C ARG A 142 -10.81 -16.27 9.44
N GLU A 143 -10.80 -17.37 8.69
CA GLU A 143 -10.56 -17.35 7.24
C GLU A 143 -11.58 -16.49 6.48
N GLU A 144 -12.82 -16.46 6.96
CA GLU A 144 -13.91 -15.66 6.39
C GLU A 144 -13.73 -14.15 6.63
N GLU A 145 -12.89 -13.77 7.59
CA GLU A 145 -12.56 -12.38 7.93
C GLU A 145 -11.22 -11.93 7.36
N TRP A 146 -10.50 -12.82 6.66
CA TRP A 146 -9.17 -12.52 6.18
C TRP A 146 -9.19 -11.39 5.16
N THR A 147 -8.60 -10.29 5.57
CA THR A 147 -8.13 -9.22 4.71
C THR A 147 -6.74 -9.58 4.22
N TYR A 148 -6.57 -9.75 2.91
CA TYR A 148 -5.24 -9.78 2.31
C TYR A 148 -4.72 -8.36 2.20
N LEU A 149 -3.63 -8.06 2.88
CA LEU A 149 -2.97 -6.75 2.87
C LEU A 149 -1.61 -6.88 2.17
N VAL A 150 -1.34 -6.02 1.20
CA VAL A 150 -0.01 -5.77 0.67
C VAL A 150 0.47 -4.40 1.15
N TRP A 151 1.74 -4.28 1.50
CA TRP A 151 2.35 -3.02 1.90
C TRP A 151 3.69 -2.82 1.20
N ALA A 152 4.01 -1.55 0.92
CA ALA A 152 5.31 -1.11 0.42
C ALA A 152 5.78 0.10 1.23
N GLU A 153 7.07 0.13 1.53
CA GLU A 153 7.76 1.22 2.21
C GLU A 153 8.77 1.87 1.29
N PHE A 154 8.84 3.19 1.41
CA PHE A 154 9.73 4.07 0.68
C PHE A 154 10.48 4.96 1.68
N ASP A 155 11.80 4.93 1.62
CA ASP A 155 12.66 5.80 2.37
C ASP A 155 12.66 7.18 1.69
N LEU A 156 12.20 8.19 2.41
CA LEU A 156 12.16 9.56 1.92
C LEU A 156 13.45 10.28 2.30
N ASP A 157 14.00 11.02 1.35
CA ASP A 157 15.08 11.95 1.61
C ASP A 157 14.68 12.94 2.70
N PRO A 158 15.65 13.49 3.47
CA PRO A 158 15.36 14.60 4.37
C PRO A 158 14.78 15.79 3.56
N PRO A 159 13.85 16.56 4.13
CA PRO A 159 13.29 17.70 3.41
C PRO A 159 14.42 18.69 3.14
N SER A 160 14.55 19.14 1.90
CA SER A 160 15.46 20.23 1.54
C SER A 160 15.15 21.44 2.43
N ARG A 161 16.19 22.00 3.06
CA ARG A 161 16.12 23.15 3.96
C ARG A 161 15.64 24.41 3.26
#